data_AF-A0A6A3AAT6-F1
#
_entry.id   AF-A0A6A3AAT6-F1
#
_cell.length_a   1.000
_cell.length_b   1.000
_cell.length_c   1.000
_cell.angle_alpha   90.00
_cell.angle_beta   90.00
_cell.angle_gamma   90.00
#
_symmetry.space_group_name_H-M   'P 1'
#
loop_
_entity.id
_entity.type
_entity.pdbx_description
1 polymer ?
#
loop_
_entity_poly.entity_id
_entity_poly.type
_entity_poly.pdbx_seq_one_letter_code
_entity_poly.pdbx_strand_id
1 'polypeptide(L)'
;MERDLGKEIMEVRECHRNGNTKPISWRRSQLQALKTFLLHYEVQISRALNLDLGKHYVEAFRDEVGRNPTQTLLVPIPIDNETILGAFNRSHSCRKCCRFKTIRDGPACSSLLANTLPKYLDNQAIKVIEGGPAVGQHLLQQKWDKIFFTGFQNFKSVELMVGSANVGRMIMSEAAKNLTPVTLELGGKCPAILDSLSWSWDTEVAIKRIVGAKYGSCAGQACISIDYVLVERSFSSTTVELLKAIISTMYGDNPRESHSVARIVNKHHFLRLKNILTDQVFIVYGGSTDEDSLYIETTILADPPLESAIMTEEVFGPLLPIITVRNIETLRKEDIYRLISSSSSLQGAVPFHLLKNQGLFWQLNRIEDGIDFINSRPKPLAIYAFTKNEVLRKRIVSETSSGSVVFNDAIIRFAVDTIPFWGIGESGMGKYHGKFSFDTFTHYKAVVRRSFLTDFWYRFPPWNNHKMELLEDSFGYDYFGLLLVILGLKKSRKAFHVLAVIRRWWKSYSNNKAVAVTEKEVVVIYSSKVMGVKEMVAVVTCNSTEMMAVVTYNSKEVAVVMVTCKCREVAVVMVTCKCREVVEREMREEVIYSSMVVKG
;
A
#
# COMPACT_ATOMS: atom_id res chain seq x y z
N MET A 1 30.69 23.95 20.72
CA MET A 1 31.19 23.37 19.45
C MET A 1 29.97 23.07 18.61
N GLU A 2 29.89 23.64 17.42
CA GLU A 2 28.80 23.32 16.48
C GLU A 2 29.06 21.92 15.90
N ARG A 3 28.02 21.07 15.84
CA ARG A 3 28.17 19.67 15.43
C ARG A 3 28.36 19.60 13.92
N ASP A 4 29.51 19.10 13.46
CA ASP A 4 29.74 18.82 12.04
C ASP A 4 28.97 17.56 11.60
N LEU A 5 27.73 17.81 11.17
CA LEU A 5 26.81 16.80 10.67
C LEU A 5 27.30 16.15 9.37
N GLY A 6 28.07 16.87 8.55
CA GLY A 6 28.67 16.33 7.32
C GLY A 6 29.72 15.27 7.65
N LYS A 7 30.59 15.55 8.61
CA LYS A 7 31.60 14.60 9.10
C LYS A 7 30.96 13.37 9.75
N GLU A 8 29.99 13.53 10.64
CA GLU A 8 29.33 12.38 11.30
C GLU A 8 28.68 11.42 10.29
N ILE A 9 28.11 11.95 9.20
CA ILE A 9 27.51 11.13 8.13
C ILE A 9 28.60 10.46 7.29
N MET A 10 29.68 11.17 6.94
CA MET A 10 30.83 10.62 6.21
C MET A 10 31.44 9.40 6.94
N GLU A 11 31.61 9.47 8.25
CA GLU A 11 32.12 8.37 9.09
C GLU A 11 31.23 7.11 8.97
N VAL A 12 29.91 7.27 9.02
CA VAL A 12 28.95 6.15 8.86
C VAL A 12 29.05 5.52 7.47
N ARG A 13 29.14 6.35 6.42
CA ARG A 13 29.32 5.88 5.04
C ARG A 13 30.61 5.09 4.87
N GLU A 14 31.71 5.60 5.43
CA GLU A 14 33.01 4.93 5.35
C GLU A 14 33.02 3.59 6.09
N CYS A 15 32.47 3.55 7.31
CA CYS A 15 32.31 2.31 8.08
C CYS A 15 31.50 1.24 7.32
N HIS A 16 30.41 1.64 6.66
CA HIS A 16 29.60 0.74 5.83
C HIS A 16 30.32 0.28 4.55
N ARG A 17 30.94 1.21 3.80
CA ARG A 17 31.67 0.90 2.56
C ARG A 17 32.85 -0.05 2.79
N ASN A 18 33.57 0.13 3.89
CA ASN A 18 34.67 -0.76 4.29
C ASN A 18 34.18 -2.17 4.70
N GLY A 19 32.87 -2.35 4.87
CA GLY A 19 32.24 -3.64 5.16
C GLY A 19 32.26 -4.04 6.63
N ASN A 20 32.64 -3.14 7.54
CA ASN A 20 32.77 -3.38 8.97
C ASN A 20 31.50 -3.99 9.60
N THR A 21 30.32 -3.61 9.07
CA THR A 21 29.00 -4.02 9.55
C THR A 21 28.54 -5.40 9.04
N LYS A 22 29.17 -5.92 7.98
CA LYS A 22 28.75 -7.17 7.30
C LYS A 22 28.92 -8.45 8.15
N PRO A 23 30.01 -8.66 8.91
CA PRO A 23 30.22 -9.88 9.68
C PRO A 23 29.08 -10.16 10.67
N ILE A 24 28.58 -11.40 10.70
CA ILE A 24 27.53 -11.81 11.64
C ILE A 24 27.99 -11.74 13.11
N SER A 25 29.30 -11.90 13.36
CA SER A 25 29.93 -11.72 14.68
C SER A 25 29.80 -10.29 15.19
N TRP A 26 30.15 -9.29 14.38
CA TRP A 26 29.97 -7.86 14.72
C TRP A 26 28.49 -7.54 14.95
N ARG A 27 27.59 -7.99 14.07
CA ARG A 27 26.14 -7.76 14.25
C ARG A 27 25.59 -8.35 15.54
N ARG A 28 26.06 -9.54 15.95
CA ARG A 28 25.73 -10.16 17.24
C ARG A 28 26.31 -9.41 18.43
N SER A 29 27.54 -8.88 18.35
CA SER A 29 28.11 -8.08 19.44
C SER A 29 27.37 -6.76 19.64
N GLN A 30 26.95 -6.07 18.58
CA GLN A 30 26.12 -4.86 18.68
C GLN A 30 24.75 -5.15 19.33
N LEU A 31 24.08 -6.26 18.97
CA LEU A 31 22.83 -6.67 19.63
C LEU A 31 23.02 -6.96 21.13
N GLN A 32 24.11 -7.65 21.49
CA GLN A 32 24.41 -7.95 22.88
C GLN A 32 24.76 -6.67 23.66
N ALA A 33 25.49 -5.73 23.06
CA ALA A 33 25.79 -4.43 23.65
C ALA A 33 24.52 -3.58 23.86
N LEU A 34 23.58 -3.59 22.91
CA LEU A 34 22.26 -2.94 23.05
C LEU A 34 21.44 -3.57 24.19
N LYS A 35 21.49 -4.90 24.35
CA LYS A 35 20.85 -5.59 25.48
C LYS A 35 21.47 -5.17 26.82
N THR A 36 22.79 -5.14 26.92
CA THR A 36 23.51 -4.70 28.12
C THR A 36 23.22 -3.22 28.44
N PHE A 37 23.16 -2.36 27.42
CA PHE A 37 22.77 -0.96 27.56
C PHE A 37 21.39 -0.82 28.21
N LEU A 38 20.37 -1.53 27.68
CA LEU A 38 19.01 -1.48 28.21
C LEU A 38 18.93 -1.94 29.67
N LEU A 39 19.63 -3.02 30.04
CA LEU A 39 19.65 -3.53 31.41
C LEU A 39 20.36 -2.57 32.38
N HIS A 40 21.45 -1.92 31.97
CA HIS A 40 22.20 -0.99 32.81
C HIS A 40 21.49 0.37 32.96
N TYR A 41 20.75 0.81 31.94
CA TYR A 41 20.07 2.10 31.92
C TYR A 41 18.55 2.03 32.15
N GLU A 42 17.97 0.88 32.50
CA GLU A 42 16.52 0.68 32.69
C GLU A 42 15.88 1.75 33.60
N VAL A 43 16.49 2.01 34.76
CA VAL A 43 15.99 2.98 35.74
C VAL A 43 16.13 4.41 35.22
N GLN A 44 17.22 4.71 34.53
CA GLN A 44 17.52 6.02 33.96
C GLN A 44 16.59 6.32 32.76
N ILE A 45 16.30 5.34 31.92
CA ILE A 45 15.33 5.41 30.82
C ILE A 45 13.92 5.64 31.39
N SER A 46 13.54 4.87 32.42
CA SER A 46 12.24 5.03 33.10
C SER A 46 12.11 6.40 33.77
N ARG A 47 13.19 6.92 34.38
CA ARG A 47 13.23 8.28 34.94
C ARG A 47 13.14 9.36 33.86
N ALA A 48 13.81 9.18 32.72
CA ALA A 48 13.71 10.10 31.59
C ALA A 48 12.29 10.14 30.99
N LEU A 49 11.65 8.97 30.85
CA LEU A 49 10.23 8.84 30.47
C LEU A 49 9.29 9.51 31.48
N ASN A 50 9.58 9.41 32.78
CA ASN A 50 8.81 10.11 33.80
C ASN A 50 8.99 11.63 33.73
N LEU A 51 10.21 12.13 33.50
CA LEU A 51 10.48 13.57 33.36
C LEU A 51 9.83 14.18 32.11
N ASP A 52 9.87 13.49 30.97
CA ASP A 52 9.35 14.01 29.71
C ASP A 52 7.83 13.79 29.52
N LEU A 53 7.24 12.77 30.17
CA LEU A 53 5.85 12.35 29.94
C LEU A 53 5.06 11.99 31.21
N GLY A 54 5.61 12.13 32.41
CA GLY A 54 4.95 11.69 33.65
C GLY A 54 4.63 10.19 33.72
N LYS A 55 5.25 9.36 32.86
CA LYS A 55 5.01 7.91 32.82
C LYS A 55 5.36 7.22 34.14
N HIS A 56 4.54 6.26 34.53
CA HIS A 56 4.85 5.38 35.66
C HIS A 56 5.96 4.38 35.30
N TYR A 57 6.76 3.94 36.27
CA TYR A 57 7.88 2.99 36.04
C TYR A 57 7.41 1.70 35.34
N VAL A 58 6.34 1.08 35.87
CA VAL A 58 5.79 -0.17 35.32
C VAL A 58 5.26 0.03 33.89
N GLU A 59 4.75 1.21 33.58
CA GLU A 59 4.27 1.56 32.23
C GLU A 59 5.44 1.75 31.26
N ALA A 60 6.49 2.45 31.68
CA ALA A 60 7.75 2.61 30.95
C ALA A 60 8.42 1.25 30.69
N PHE A 61 8.44 0.35 31.67
CA PHE A 61 8.97 -1.00 31.51
C PHE A 61 8.14 -1.84 30.53
N ARG A 62 6.80 -1.86 30.67
CA ARG A 62 5.89 -2.64 29.81
C ARG A 62 5.89 -2.19 28.35
N ASP A 63 5.93 -0.87 28.11
CA ASP A 63 5.79 -0.30 26.76
C ASP A 63 7.14 -0.14 26.05
N GLU A 64 8.21 0.15 26.80
CA GLU A 64 9.55 0.41 26.26
C GLU A 64 10.55 -0.68 26.66
N VAL A 65 10.98 -0.74 27.93
CA VAL A 65 12.24 -1.37 28.31
C VAL A 65 12.20 -2.90 28.37
N GLY A 66 11.18 -3.49 28.98
CA GLY A 66 11.08 -4.92 29.30
C GLY A 66 10.81 -5.85 28.11
N ARG A 67 10.99 -5.36 26.88
CA ARG A 67 10.77 -6.08 25.62
C ARG A 67 12.10 -6.54 25.02
N ASN A 68 12.03 -7.29 23.93
CA ASN A 68 13.24 -7.65 23.19
C ASN A 68 13.96 -6.37 22.71
N PRO A 69 15.30 -6.24 22.88
CA PRO A 69 16.03 -5.00 22.56
C PRO A 69 15.79 -4.43 21.17
N THR A 70 15.56 -5.31 20.19
CA THR A 70 15.27 -5.00 18.78
C THR A 70 13.86 -4.44 18.52
N GLN A 71 12.96 -4.52 19.51
CA GLN A 71 11.63 -3.89 19.50
C GLN A 71 11.65 -2.56 20.26
N THR A 72 12.35 -2.52 21.40
CA THR A 72 12.48 -1.37 22.30
C THR A 72 13.14 -0.18 21.61
N LEU A 73 14.41 -0.33 21.23
CA LEU A 73 15.04 0.59 20.29
C LEU A 73 15.02 -0.08 18.93
N LEU A 74 14.30 0.52 17.98
CA LEU A 74 14.50 0.25 16.56
C LEU A 74 15.91 0.75 16.20
N VAL A 75 16.94 -0.04 16.46
CA VAL A 75 18.27 0.17 15.89
C VAL A 75 18.42 -0.90 14.81
N PRO A 76 18.17 -0.59 13.52
CA PRO A 76 18.58 -1.51 12.48
C PRO A 76 20.10 -1.60 12.55
N ILE A 77 20.60 -2.82 12.65
CA ILE A 77 22.01 -3.09 12.50
C ILE A 77 22.20 -3.39 11.01
N PRO A 78 22.71 -2.42 10.23
CA PRO A 78 22.68 -2.50 8.77
C PRO A 78 23.51 -3.68 8.30
N ILE A 79 22.95 -4.44 7.35
CA ILE A 79 23.61 -5.59 6.74
C ILE A 79 24.24 -5.14 5.42
N ASP A 80 23.42 -4.49 4.58
CA ASP A 80 23.79 -4.12 3.20
C ASP A 80 23.53 -2.63 2.85
N ASN A 81 22.89 -1.85 3.74
CA ASN A 81 22.36 -0.51 3.44
C ASN A 81 22.83 0.60 4.42
N GLU A 82 23.29 1.75 3.91
CA GLU A 82 23.36 3.01 4.66
C GLU A 82 21.93 3.47 5.03
N THR A 83 21.51 3.16 6.25
CA THR A 83 20.16 3.45 6.71
C THR A 83 20.16 4.71 7.57
N ILE A 84 19.45 5.75 7.14
CA ILE A 84 18.98 6.72 8.14
C ILE A 84 17.74 6.15 8.79
N LEU A 85 17.83 5.98 10.11
CA LEU A 85 16.62 6.12 10.88
C LEU A 85 16.25 7.59 10.95
N GLY A 86 15.22 7.94 10.19
CA GLY A 86 14.34 9.05 10.50
C GLY A 86 13.55 8.83 11.80
N ALA A 87 14.09 8.07 12.76
CA ALA A 87 13.89 8.43 14.15
C ALA A 87 14.64 9.75 14.41
N PHE A 88 13.99 10.87 14.06
CA PHE A 88 13.95 11.98 15.01
C PHE A 88 13.81 11.34 16.39
N ASN A 89 14.80 11.45 17.27
CA ASN A 89 15.10 10.38 18.25
C ASN A 89 13.91 9.98 19.14
N ARG A 90 13.23 8.88 18.79
CA ARG A 90 11.87 8.59 19.25
C ARG A 90 11.59 7.05 19.37
N SER A 91 11.53 6.46 20.59
CA SER A 91 11.13 5.04 20.89
C SER A 91 9.84 4.95 21.73
N HIS A 92 8.87 4.06 21.43
CA HIS A 92 7.38 4.26 21.50
C HIS A 92 6.71 5.41 22.34
N SER A 93 7.18 5.77 23.54
CA SER A 93 6.80 6.94 24.35
C SER A 93 7.94 7.93 24.59
N CYS A 94 9.20 7.49 24.72
CA CYS A 94 10.32 8.34 24.32
C CYS A 94 10.17 8.77 22.82
N ARG A 95 9.14 8.28 22.08
CA ARG A 95 8.75 8.56 20.70
C ARG A 95 8.17 9.96 20.49
N LYS A 96 8.22 10.80 21.51
CA LYS A 96 7.49 12.08 21.55
C LYS A 96 8.25 13.28 22.11
N CYS A 97 9.28 13.07 22.94
CA CYS A 97 9.80 14.10 23.86
C CYS A 97 10.41 15.36 23.19
N CYS A 98 10.83 15.32 21.92
CA CYS A 98 11.46 16.46 21.26
C CYS A 98 10.47 17.59 20.87
N ARG A 99 10.01 18.41 21.84
CA ARG A 99 10.10 19.89 21.80
C ARG A 99 9.55 20.62 23.05
N PHE A 100 10.30 21.65 23.46
CA PHE A 100 9.94 22.76 24.37
C PHE A 100 9.68 22.44 25.86
N LYS A 101 10.78 22.15 26.56
CA LYS A 101 11.10 22.86 27.81
C LYS A 101 12.31 23.80 27.52
N THR A 102 12.71 24.63 28.49
CA THR A 102 13.60 25.81 28.30
C THR A 102 14.93 25.52 27.58
N ILE A 103 15.35 26.48 26.75
CA ILE A 103 16.45 26.49 25.74
C ILE A 103 17.81 25.88 26.15
N ARG A 104 18.06 25.58 27.43
CA ARG A 104 19.37 25.12 27.93
C ARG A 104 19.52 23.60 28.01
N ASP A 105 18.43 22.84 28.10
CA ASP A 105 18.45 21.37 28.22
C ASP A 105 17.53 20.70 27.18
N GLY A 106 18.01 19.63 26.55
CA GLY A 106 17.21 18.79 25.66
C GLY A 106 16.19 17.92 26.44
N PRO A 107 15.27 17.23 25.73
CA PRO A 107 14.37 16.27 26.37
C PRO A 107 15.17 15.13 27.00
N ALA A 108 14.79 14.71 28.20
CA ALA A 108 15.57 13.79 29.02
C ALA A 108 15.84 12.45 28.29
N CYS A 109 14.84 11.91 27.59
CA CYS A 109 14.98 10.69 26.77
C CYS A 109 16.06 10.86 25.69
N SER A 110 16.03 11.97 24.94
CA SER A 110 16.92 12.19 23.80
C SER A 110 18.37 12.36 24.27
N SER A 111 18.57 13.19 25.29
CA SER A 111 19.90 13.49 25.81
C SER A 111 20.49 12.34 26.62
N LEU A 112 19.66 11.48 27.23
CA LEU A 112 20.14 10.20 27.79
C LEU A 112 20.74 9.34 26.67
N LEU A 113 19.97 9.07 25.60
CA LEU A 113 20.41 8.21 24.49
C LEU A 113 21.67 8.74 23.82
N ALA A 114 21.74 10.04 23.53
CA ALA A 114 22.90 10.66 22.89
C ALA A 114 24.18 10.56 23.74
N ASN A 115 24.07 10.69 25.06
CA ASN A 115 25.22 10.66 25.98
C ASN A 115 25.64 9.24 26.43
N THR A 116 24.85 8.20 26.13
CA THR A 116 25.06 6.85 26.67
C THR A 116 25.17 5.77 25.61
N LEU A 117 24.36 5.80 24.54
CA LEU A 117 24.38 4.76 23.51
C LEU A 117 25.73 4.64 22.78
N PRO A 118 26.46 5.74 22.46
CA PRO A 118 27.81 5.67 21.88
C PRO A 118 28.89 5.02 22.76
N LYS A 119 28.59 4.70 24.03
CA LYS A 119 29.50 3.98 24.93
C LYS A 119 29.35 2.46 24.84
N TYR A 120 28.31 1.98 24.15
CA TYR A 120 27.98 0.56 23.98
C TYR A 120 28.04 0.13 22.53
N LEU A 121 27.53 0.96 21.63
CA LEU A 121 27.48 0.68 20.20
C LEU A 121 28.68 1.29 19.49
N ASP A 122 29.04 0.66 18.37
CA ASP A 122 30.05 1.15 17.44
C ASP A 122 29.64 2.53 16.88
N ASN A 123 30.22 3.58 17.47
CA ASN A 123 29.93 4.97 17.13
C ASN A 123 30.51 5.43 15.77
N GLN A 124 31.18 4.54 15.02
CA GLN A 124 31.47 4.77 13.60
C GLN A 124 30.31 4.28 12.72
N ALA A 125 29.63 3.19 13.12
CA ALA A 125 28.49 2.64 12.38
C ALA A 125 27.13 3.23 12.79
N ILE A 126 26.96 3.63 14.06
CA ILE A 126 25.67 4.00 14.65
C ILE A 126 25.80 5.34 15.37
N LYS A 127 25.13 6.39 14.85
CA LYS A 127 25.11 7.75 15.41
C LYS A 127 23.76 8.06 16.06
N VAL A 128 23.78 8.83 17.14
CA VAL A 128 22.57 9.44 17.75
C VAL A 128 22.62 10.95 17.55
N ILE A 129 21.83 11.45 16.60
CA ILE A 129 21.86 12.85 16.18
C ILE A 129 20.65 13.59 16.77
N GLU A 130 20.87 14.26 17.90
CA GLU A 130 19.86 15.14 18.49
C GLU A 130 19.61 16.38 17.62
N GLY A 131 18.34 16.78 17.48
CA GLY A 131 17.97 17.99 16.76
C GLY A 131 16.47 18.21 16.63
N GLY A 132 16.11 19.44 16.27
CA GLY A 132 14.74 19.81 15.85
C GLY A 132 14.51 19.59 14.34
N PRO A 133 13.36 20.06 13.80
CA PRO A 133 13.00 19.87 12.39
C PRO A 133 14.06 20.29 11.37
N ALA A 134 14.84 21.35 11.64
CA ALA A 134 15.92 21.80 10.76
C ALA A 134 17.04 20.76 10.57
N VAL A 135 17.45 20.09 11.67
CA VAL A 135 18.46 19.02 11.62
C VAL A 135 17.93 17.82 10.84
N GLY A 136 16.68 17.44 11.08
CA GLY A 136 16.04 16.35 10.33
C GLY A 136 15.80 16.67 8.86
N GLN A 137 15.51 17.93 8.51
CA GLN A 137 15.43 18.37 7.11
C GLN A 137 16.79 18.28 6.43
N HIS A 138 17.87 18.74 7.07
CA HIS A 138 19.23 18.60 6.54
C HIS A 138 19.62 17.12 6.37
N LEU A 139 19.24 16.27 7.32
CA LEU A 139 19.44 14.83 7.25
C LEU A 139 18.68 14.17 6.09
N LEU A 140 17.42 14.55 5.84
CA LEU A 140 16.59 14.02 4.75
C LEU A 140 17.10 14.43 3.36
N GLN A 141 17.76 15.58 3.24
CA GLN A 141 18.40 16.05 2.00
C GLN A 141 19.62 15.19 1.60
N GLN A 142 20.18 14.41 2.52
CA GLN A 142 21.30 13.51 2.23
C GLN A 142 20.81 12.24 1.52
N LYS A 143 21.69 11.64 0.71
CA LYS A 143 21.42 10.34 0.08
C LYS A 143 21.51 9.20 1.11
N TRP A 144 20.50 8.34 1.14
CA TRP A 144 20.44 7.15 1.99
C TRP A 144 19.93 5.95 1.19
N ASP A 145 20.31 4.73 1.58
CA ASP A 145 19.84 3.49 0.95
C ASP A 145 18.46 3.07 1.50
N LYS A 146 18.09 3.54 2.69
CA LYS A 146 16.78 3.34 3.30
C LYS A 146 16.46 4.47 4.28
N ILE A 147 15.23 4.98 4.23
CA ILE A 147 14.66 5.85 5.27
C ILE A 147 13.59 5.05 6.04
N PHE A 148 13.67 5.04 7.37
CA PHE A 148 12.58 4.58 8.25
C PHE A 148 12.10 5.74 9.11
N PHE A 149 10.79 5.99 9.14
CA PHE A 149 10.17 7.07 9.92
C PHE A 149 8.97 6.57 10.71
N THR A 150 8.85 7.02 11.96
CA THR A 150 7.60 6.93 12.73
C THR A 150 7.22 8.32 13.21
N GLY A 151 5.97 8.73 13.01
CA GLY A 151 5.57 10.11 13.29
C GLY A 151 4.14 10.30 13.74
N PHE A 152 3.97 11.22 14.68
CA PHE A 152 2.73 11.95 14.93
C PHE A 152 3.06 13.44 14.95
N GLN A 153 2.52 14.22 14.00
CA GLN A 153 2.54 15.69 14.01
C GLN A 153 1.70 16.29 12.87
N ASN A 154 0.78 17.17 13.24
CA ASN A 154 0.27 18.21 12.35
C ASN A 154 1.31 19.34 12.35
N PHE A 155 1.90 19.67 11.21
CA PHE A 155 2.92 20.74 11.15
C PHE A 155 2.77 21.62 9.90
N LYS A 156 1.78 22.54 9.93
CA LYS A 156 2.03 23.97 9.72
C LYS A 156 0.78 24.83 9.96
N SER A 157 1.05 26.10 10.24
CA SER A 157 0.13 27.22 10.07
C SER A 157 -0.35 27.33 8.62
N VAL A 158 -1.56 27.88 8.44
CA VAL A 158 -2.32 28.03 7.18
C VAL A 158 -3.02 26.74 6.72
N GLU A 159 -4.33 26.68 6.99
CA GLU A 159 -5.40 25.98 6.26
C GLU A 159 -5.04 24.72 5.44
N LEU A 160 -4.61 23.64 6.10
CA LEU A 160 -5.01 22.27 5.71
C LEU A 160 -4.74 21.28 6.87
N MET A 161 -5.72 21.10 7.74
CA MET A 161 -5.59 20.25 8.93
C MET A 161 -5.74 18.76 8.57
N VAL A 162 -4.60 18.07 8.37
CA VAL A 162 -4.53 16.61 8.19
C VAL A 162 -3.35 16.06 8.99
N GLY A 163 -3.51 14.82 9.48
CA GLY A 163 -2.67 14.12 10.47
C GLY A 163 -1.18 13.92 10.15
N SER A 164 -0.58 13.00 10.91
CA SER A 164 0.79 12.46 10.79
C SER A 164 1.27 12.20 9.35
N ALA A 165 0.37 11.82 8.45
CA ALA A 165 0.62 11.59 7.03
C ALA A 165 1.21 12.79 6.28
N ASN A 166 1.00 14.03 6.74
CA ASN A 166 1.64 15.21 6.14
C ASN A 166 3.18 15.17 6.26
N VAL A 167 3.72 14.69 7.39
CA VAL A 167 5.17 14.51 7.53
C VAL A 167 5.65 13.31 6.72
N GLY A 168 4.85 12.23 6.64
CA GLY A 168 5.11 11.09 5.76
C GLY A 168 5.24 11.50 4.29
N ARG A 169 4.32 12.34 3.78
CA ARG A 169 4.37 12.93 2.44
C ARG A 169 5.63 13.74 2.21
N MET A 170 6.01 14.64 3.14
CA MET A 170 7.24 15.43 3.01
C MET A 170 8.50 14.54 2.94
N ILE A 171 8.58 13.50 3.77
CA ILE A 171 9.70 12.55 3.76
C ILE A 171 9.76 11.76 2.46
N MET A 172 8.61 11.27 1.96
CA MET A 172 8.54 10.55 0.69
C MET A 172 8.94 11.43 -0.50
N SER A 173 8.54 12.71 -0.49
CA SER A 173 8.93 13.69 -1.52
C SER A 173 10.43 14.00 -1.52
N GLU A 174 11.08 14.05 -0.36
CA GLU A 174 12.54 14.24 -0.28
C GLU A 174 13.28 12.95 -0.69
N ALA A 175 12.82 11.79 -0.21
CA ALA A 175 13.36 10.47 -0.54
C ALA A 175 13.32 10.18 -2.06
N ALA A 176 12.25 10.59 -2.74
CA ALA A 176 12.09 10.45 -4.19
C ALA A 176 13.23 11.09 -4.99
N LYS A 177 13.86 12.18 -4.52
CA LYS A 177 15.00 12.83 -5.20
C LYS A 177 16.22 11.91 -5.34
N ASN A 178 16.37 10.97 -4.40
CA ASN A 178 17.47 10.01 -4.36
C ASN A 178 17.03 8.58 -4.74
N LEU A 179 15.76 8.38 -5.13
CA LEU A 179 15.10 7.07 -5.27
C LEU A 179 15.22 6.20 -4.00
N THR A 180 15.32 6.84 -2.82
CA THR A 180 15.49 6.13 -1.55
C THR A 180 14.19 5.43 -1.14
N PRO A 181 14.18 4.11 -0.90
CA PRO A 181 13.00 3.42 -0.40
C PRO A 181 12.68 3.88 1.04
N VAL A 182 11.39 4.08 1.32
CA VAL A 182 10.89 4.49 2.64
C VAL A 182 10.20 3.34 3.38
N THR A 183 10.11 3.44 4.70
CA THR A 183 9.11 2.77 5.54
C THR A 183 8.53 3.86 6.43
N LEU A 184 7.21 4.03 6.41
CA LEU A 184 6.49 5.10 7.09
C LEU A 184 5.46 4.48 8.03
N GLU A 185 5.67 4.65 9.33
CA GLU A 185 4.73 4.24 10.38
C GLU A 185 4.00 5.49 10.89
N LEU A 186 2.74 5.64 10.52
CA LEU A 186 1.96 6.86 10.78
C LEU A 186 0.85 6.55 11.80
N GLY A 187 -0.20 7.36 11.82
CA GLY A 187 -1.32 7.24 12.76
C GLY A 187 -2.66 7.03 12.07
N GLY A 188 -3.66 7.81 12.48
CA GLY A 188 -5.04 7.69 12.05
C GLY A 188 -5.96 7.17 13.17
N LYS A 189 -7.28 7.38 12.98
CA LYS A 189 -8.30 7.09 14.00
C LYS A 189 -8.61 5.59 14.05
N CYS A 190 -7.97 4.85 14.95
CA CYS A 190 -8.22 3.41 15.12
C CYS A 190 -9.59 3.15 15.78
N PRO A 191 -10.59 2.56 15.08
CA PRO A 191 -11.89 2.25 15.65
C PRO A 191 -11.84 1.05 16.61
N ALA A 192 -12.77 1.03 17.57
CA ALA A 192 -13.21 -0.18 18.25
C ALA A 192 -14.71 -0.42 18.00
N ILE A 193 -15.07 -1.52 17.35
CA ILE A 193 -16.46 -1.98 17.28
C ILE A 193 -16.77 -2.75 18.56
N LEU A 194 -17.80 -2.35 19.30
CA LEU A 194 -18.31 -3.06 20.46
C LEU A 194 -19.72 -3.60 20.14
N ASP A 195 -19.78 -4.90 19.90
CA ASP A 195 -21.01 -5.66 19.69
C ASP A 195 -21.78 -5.85 21.00
N SER A 196 -23.07 -6.18 20.89
CA SER A 196 -23.89 -6.59 22.03
C SER A 196 -23.44 -7.97 22.53
N LEU A 197 -22.82 -8.00 23.72
CA LEU A 197 -22.28 -9.23 24.31
C LEU A 197 -23.26 -9.81 25.33
N SER A 198 -23.69 -11.07 25.12
CA SER A 198 -24.78 -11.68 25.89
C SER A 198 -24.43 -12.00 27.35
N TRP A 199 -23.15 -12.09 27.69
CA TRP A 199 -22.68 -12.32 29.07
C TRP A 199 -22.03 -11.06 29.65
N SER A 200 -22.37 -10.74 30.90
CA SER A 200 -21.80 -9.61 31.63
C SER A 200 -20.28 -9.67 31.72
N TRP A 201 -19.72 -10.87 31.96
CA TRP A 201 -18.27 -11.08 32.02
C TRP A 201 -17.55 -10.74 30.70
N ASP A 202 -18.11 -11.12 29.55
CA ASP A 202 -17.52 -10.77 28.25
C ASP A 202 -17.51 -9.24 28.07
N THR A 203 -18.60 -8.58 28.48
CA THR A 203 -18.73 -7.13 28.45
C THR A 203 -17.70 -6.45 29.34
N GLU A 204 -17.60 -6.86 30.61
CA GLU A 204 -16.66 -6.28 31.57
C GLU A 204 -15.21 -6.44 31.08
N VAL A 205 -14.85 -7.61 30.55
CA VAL A 205 -13.53 -7.86 29.97
C VAL A 205 -13.29 -7.01 28.71
N ALA A 206 -14.28 -6.85 27.84
CA ALA A 206 -14.19 -5.99 26.65
C ALA A 206 -13.98 -4.52 27.05
N ILE A 207 -14.79 -3.98 27.96
CA ILE A 207 -14.65 -2.61 28.47
C ILE A 207 -13.30 -2.43 29.16
N LYS A 208 -12.84 -3.39 29.98
CA LYS A 208 -11.53 -3.37 30.62
C LYS A 208 -10.38 -3.27 29.62
N ARG A 209 -10.46 -4.01 28.51
CA ARG A 209 -9.51 -3.93 27.39
C ARG A 209 -9.60 -2.60 26.66
N ILE A 210 -10.80 -2.03 26.48
CA ILE A 210 -11.00 -0.71 25.88
C ILE A 210 -10.36 0.40 26.74
N VAL A 211 -10.62 0.43 28.06
CA VAL A 211 -9.98 1.38 28.99
C VAL A 211 -8.46 1.23 28.97
N GLY A 212 -7.95 -0.01 29.07
CA GLY A 212 -6.51 -0.28 29.02
C GLY A 212 -5.84 0.17 27.72
N ALA A 213 -6.47 -0.06 26.57
CA ALA A 213 -5.95 0.37 25.26
C ALA A 213 -6.12 1.86 25.00
N LYS A 214 -7.13 2.51 25.60
CA LYS A 214 -7.32 3.96 25.50
C LYS A 214 -6.34 4.73 26.37
N TYR A 215 -6.35 4.46 27.68
CA TYR A 215 -5.69 5.32 28.67
C TYR A 215 -4.38 4.72 29.17
N GLY A 216 -4.24 3.39 29.13
CA GLY A 216 -3.14 2.65 29.76
C GLY A 216 -1.77 2.80 29.10
N SER A 217 -1.68 3.27 27.85
CA SER A 217 -0.42 3.63 27.18
C SER A 217 -0.35 5.13 26.90
N CYS A 218 0.49 5.83 27.67
CA CYS A 218 0.82 7.25 27.56
C CYS A 218 -0.41 8.17 27.57
N ALA A 219 -1.45 7.83 28.35
CA ALA A 219 -2.72 8.56 28.35
C ALA A 219 -3.32 8.72 26.93
N GLY A 220 -3.28 7.66 26.12
CA GLY A 220 -3.82 7.62 24.76
C GLY A 220 -2.92 8.25 23.68
N GLN A 221 -1.72 8.70 24.02
CA GLN A 221 -0.74 9.23 23.06
C GLN A 221 -0.02 8.08 22.31
N ALA A 222 -0.76 7.21 21.63
CA ALA A 222 -0.24 6.08 20.85
C ALA A 222 -1.05 5.83 19.56
N CYS A 223 -0.36 5.61 18.43
CA CYS A 223 -0.99 5.43 17.12
C CYS A 223 -1.92 4.20 17.00
N ILE A 224 -1.77 3.25 17.92
CA ILE A 224 -2.58 2.03 18.06
C ILE A 224 -3.55 2.08 19.26
N SER A 225 -3.66 3.22 19.93
CA SER A 225 -4.70 3.42 20.94
C SER A 225 -6.07 3.40 20.28
N ILE A 226 -7.11 2.98 21.00
CA ILE A 226 -8.49 3.13 20.52
C ILE A 226 -8.77 4.63 20.41
N ASP A 227 -9.16 5.07 19.23
CA ASP A 227 -9.39 6.48 18.98
C ASP A 227 -10.87 6.84 19.19
N TYR A 228 -11.79 5.94 18.78
CA TYR A 228 -13.23 6.03 19.02
C TYR A 228 -13.86 4.63 19.14
N VAL A 229 -15.01 4.53 19.84
CA VAL A 229 -15.82 3.31 19.93
C VAL A 229 -17.08 3.46 19.09
N LEU A 230 -17.45 2.40 18.35
CA LEU A 230 -18.74 2.22 17.68
C LEU A 230 -19.56 1.21 18.49
N VAL A 231 -20.78 1.57 18.87
CA VAL A 231 -21.65 0.73 19.70
C VAL A 231 -23.12 0.84 19.28
N GLU A 232 -23.92 -0.20 19.53
CA GLU A 232 -25.36 -0.10 19.34
C GLU A 232 -26.00 0.84 20.38
N ARG A 233 -27.02 1.61 19.98
CA ARG A 233 -27.65 2.62 20.84
C ARG A 233 -28.25 2.02 22.12
N SER A 234 -28.77 0.80 22.04
CA SER A 234 -29.29 0.00 23.16
C SER A 234 -28.23 -0.35 24.21
N PHE A 235 -26.96 -0.41 23.83
CA PHE A 235 -25.84 -0.84 24.67
C PHE A 235 -24.93 0.31 25.10
N SER A 236 -25.13 1.51 24.55
CA SER A 236 -24.31 2.71 24.81
C SER A 236 -24.33 3.16 26.28
N SER A 237 -25.49 3.16 26.95
CA SER A 237 -25.60 3.52 28.37
C SER A 237 -24.81 2.55 29.26
N THR A 238 -25.03 1.25 29.09
CA THR A 238 -24.28 0.18 29.78
C THR A 238 -22.77 0.31 29.53
N THR A 239 -22.37 0.61 28.30
CA THR A 239 -20.98 0.84 27.91
C THR A 239 -20.37 2.02 28.67
N VAL A 240 -21.05 3.16 28.71
CA VAL A 240 -20.58 4.38 29.40
C VAL A 240 -20.46 4.16 30.91
N GLU A 241 -21.45 3.54 31.57
CA GLU A 241 -21.39 3.31 33.01
C GLU A 241 -20.31 2.29 33.41
N LEU A 242 -20.11 1.22 32.61
CA LEU A 242 -19.01 0.29 32.84
C LEU A 242 -17.64 0.92 32.57
N LEU A 243 -17.51 1.80 31.57
CA LEU A 243 -16.28 2.56 31.33
C LEU A 243 -15.93 3.41 32.56
N LYS A 244 -16.89 4.17 33.11
CA LYS A 244 -16.70 4.96 34.34
C LYS A 244 -16.24 4.10 35.52
N ALA A 245 -16.94 3.01 35.80
CA ALA A 245 -16.64 2.12 36.92
C ALA A 245 -15.23 1.51 36.81
N ILE A 246 -14.82 1.09 35.61
CA ILE A 246 -13.50 0.52 35.36
C ILE A 246 -12.40 1.59 35.40
N ILE A 247 -12.66 2.83 34.97
CA ILE A 247 -11.71 3.94 35.12
C ILE A 247 -11.48 4.24 36.62
N SER A 248 -12.53 4.38 37.44
CA SER A 248 -12.37 4.52 38.92
C SER A 248 -11.58 3.35 39.51
N THR A 249 -11.83 2.12 39.04
CA THR A 249 -11.09 0.92 39.50
C THR A 249 -9.60 0.94 39.10
N MET A 250 -9.25 1.47 37.93
CA MET A 250 -7.87 1.51 37.43
C MET A 250 -7.05 2.70 37.96
N TYR A 251 -7.68 3.84 38.17
CA TYR A 251 -7.00 5.11 38.45
C TYR A 251 -7.37 5.74 39.80
N GLY A 252 -8.36 5.19 40.51
CA GLY A 252 -8.94 5.76 41.72
C GLY A 252 -10.00 6.82 41.42
N ASP A 253 -10.72 7.25 42.46
CA ASP A 253 -11.80 8.23 42.33
C ASP A 253 -11.31 9.65 42.01
N ASN A 254 -10.01 9.91 42.22
CA ASN A 254 -9.32 11.10 41.71
C ASN A 254 -8.12 10.70 40.81
N PRO A 255 -8.33 10.51 39.49
CA PRO A 255 -7.27 10.15 38.55
C PRO A 255 -6.10 11.14 38.47
N ARG A 256 -6.24 12.37 39.00
CA ARG A 256 -5.16 13.38 39.04
C ARG A 256 -4.10 13.04 40.09
N GLU A 257 -4.51 12.48 41.22
CA GLU A 257 -3.62 12.02 42.30
C GLU A 257 -2.98 10.67 41.95
N SER A 258 -3.52 9.95 40.97
CA SER A 258 -2.95 8.72 40.44
C SER A 258 -1.57 8.95 39.81
N HIS A 259 -0.54 8.31 40.36
CA HIS A 259 0.79 8.24 39.76
C HIS A 259 0.84 7.36 38.48
N SER A 260 -0.30 6.81 38.05
CA SER A 260 -0.45 5.94 36.88
C SER A 260 -0.97 6.66 35.62
N VAL A 261 -1.25 7.97 35.67
CA VAL A 261 -1.71 8.76 34.52
C VAL A 261 -0.56 9.60 33.94
N ALA A 262 -0.15 9.28 32.72
CA ALA A 262 0.86 10.04 31.99
C ALA A 262 0.38 11.48 31.68
N ARG A 263 1.33 12.39 31.41
CA ARG A 263 1.08 13.78 31.03
C ARG A 263 1.15 13.98 29.52
N ILE A 264 0.54 15.04 29.04
CA ILE A 264 0.57 15.43 27.63
C ILE A 264 1.98 15.93 27.26
N VAL A 265 2.54 15.40 26.16
CA VAL A 265 3.93 15.62 25.73
C VAL A 265 4.43 17.06 25.76
N ASN A 266 3.59 18.04 25.43
CA ASN A 266 3.94 19.46 25.46
C ASN A 266 2.70 20.35 25.45
N LYS A 267 2.91 21.64 25.75
CA LYS A 267 1.86 22.67 25.79
C LYS A 267 1.08 22.81 24.48
N HIS A 268 1.70 22.62 23.31
CA HIS A 268 0.99 22.71 22.03
C HIS A 268 -0.03 21.57 21.86
N HIS A 269 0.35 20.33 22.16
CA HIS A 269 -0.58 19.18 22.08
C HIS A 269 -1.65 19.26 23.17
N PHE A 270 -1.29 19.76 24.36
CA PHE A 270 -2.23 20.03 25.44
C PHE A 270 -3.30 21.04 25.02
N LEU A 271 -2.91 22.19 24.47
CA LEU A 271 -3.85 23.22 24.00
C LEU A 271 -4.74 22.70 22.86
N ARG A 272 -4.22 21.88 21.94
CA ARG A 272 -5.05 21.23 20.91
C ARG A 272 -6.13 20.34 21.53
N LEU A 273 -5.77 19.48 22.50
CA LEU A 273 -6.73 18.61 23.19
C LEU A 273 -7.73 19.41 24.06
N LYS A 274 -7.29 20.46 24.74
CA LYS A 274 -8.14 21.39 25.51
C LYS A 274 -9.15 22.12 24.60
N ASN A 275 -8.73 22.53 23.40
CA ASN A 275 -9.62 23.12 22.39
C ASN A 275 -10.66 22.12 21.84
N ILE A 276 -10.36 20.81 21.86
CA ILE A 276 -11.35 19.77 21.51
C ILE A 276 -12.42 19.61 22.62
N LEU A 277 -12.11 20.00 23.86
CA LEU A 277 -13.00 19.90 25.03
C LEU A 277 -13.83 21.17 25.31
N THR A 278 -13.84 22.17 24.43
CA THR A 278 -14.63 23.40 24.65
C THR A 278 -16.13 23.13 24.67
N ASP A 279 -16.60 22.19 23.85
CA ASP A 279 -18.02 21.83 23.74
C ASP A 279 -18.38 20.77 24.79
N GLN A 280 -18.42 21.18 26.06
CA GLN A 280 -18.62 20.28 27.21
C GLN A 280 -19.95 19.50 27.21
N VAL A 281 -20.90 19.87 26.35
CA VAL A 281 -22.24 19.27 26.22
C VAL A 281 -22.19 17.75 26.00
N PHE A 282 -21.15 17.25 25.33
CA PHE A 282 -21.01 15.82 25.01
C PHE A 282 -20.19 15.03 26.06
N ILE A 283 -19.58 15.72 27.04
CA ILE A 283 -18.74 15.08 28.06
C ILE A 283 -19.63 14.38 29.09
N VAL A 284 -19.49 13.05 29.19
CA VAL A 284 -20.27 12.23 30.14
C VAL A 284 -19.42 11.70 31.31
N TYR A 285 -18.10 11.89 31.25
CA TYR A 285 -17.15 11.62 32.32
C TYR A 285 -15.84 12.37 32.08
N GLY A 286 -15.22 12.86 33.15
CA GLY A 286 -13.94 13.56 33.12
C GLY A 286 -14.04 14.99 32.56
N GLY A 287 -13.04 15.40 31.77
CA GLY A 287 -12.96 16.72 31.13
C GLY A 287 -12.11 17.74 31.89
N SER A 288 -11.63 17.44 33.10
CA SER A 288 -10.74 18.33 33.83
C SER A 288 -9.37 18.48 33.15
N THR A 289 -8.81 19.68 33.19
CA THR A 289 -7.49 19.99 32.61
C THR A 289 -6.65 20.86 33.54
N ASP A 290 -5.35 20.64 33.55
CA ASP A 290 -4.34 21.39 34.29
C ASP A 290 -3.15 21.66 33.35
N GLU A 291 -2.97 22.93 33.01
CA GLU A 291 -2.01 23.39 32.01
C GLU A 291 -0.56 23.43 32.54
N ASP A 292 -0.39 23.59 33.86
CA ASP A 292 0.93 23.68 34.49
C ASP A 292 1.57 22.29 34.62
N SER A 293 0.77 21.27 34.93
CA SER A 293 1.23 19.87 34.95
C SER A 293 1.02 19.12 33.61
N LEU A 294 0.49 19.80 32.58
CA LEU A 294 0.11 19.23 31.28
C LEU A 294 -0.80 17.99 31.42
N TYR A 295 -1.71 18.03 32.39
CA TYR A 295 -2.63 16.95 32.73
C TYR A 295 -3.99 17.16 32.08
N ILE A 296 -4.51 16.12 31.43
CA ILE A 296 -5.90 16.06 30.96
C ILE A 296 -6.47 14.77 31.53
N GLU A 297 -7.62 14.89 32.18
CA GLU A 297 -8.32 13.78 32.77
C GLU A 297 -8.81 12.78 31.72
N THR A 298 -8.89 11.50 32.10
CA THR A 298 -9.50 10.45 31.28
C THR A 298 -10.96 10.80 30.99
N THR A 299 -11.24 11.21 29.75
CA THR A 299 -12.52 11.83 29.36
C THR A 299 -13.30 10.92 28.42
N ILE A 300 -14.62 10.83 28.61
CA ILE A 300 -15.55 10.11 27.72
C ILE A 300 -16.52 11.13 27.12
N LEU A 301 -16.68 11.08 25.80
CA LEU A 301 -17.66 11.90 25.07
C LEU A 301 -18.73 10.99 24.46
N ALA A 302 -20.00 11.23 24.74
CA ALA A 302 -21.11 10.47 24.17
C ALA A 302 -21.68 11.18 22.95
N ASP A 303 -21.69 10.50 21.80
CA ASP A 303 -22.28 10.97 20.54
C ASP A 303 -21.90 12.41 20.10
N PRO A 304 -20.62 12.84 20.18
CA PRO A 304 -20.20 14.14 19.62
C PRO A 304 -20.42 14.20 18.10
N PRO A 305 -20.63 15.39 17.51
CA PRO A 305 -20.83 15.56 16.06
C PRO A 305 -19.67 14.97 15.26
N LEU A 306 -19.92 14.26 14.16
CA LEU A 306 -18.86 13.49 13.48
C LEU A 306 -17.91 14.37 12.65
N GLU A 307 -18.30 15.62 12.43
CA GLU A 307 -17.57 16.70 11.75
C GLU A 307 -16.68 17.48 12.73
N SER A 308 -16.93 17.35 14.04
CA SER A 308 -16.15 18.03 15.08
C SER A 308 -14.71 17.51 15.14
N ALA A 309 -13.79 18.31 15.70
CA ALA A 309 -12.37 17.98 15.76
C ALA A 309 -12.07 16.65 16.48
N ILE A 310 -12.88 16.24 17.49
CA ILE A 310 -12.73 14.94 18.17
C ILE A 310 -12.99 13.76 17.20
N MET A 311 -13.76 13.96 16.14
CA MET A 311 -14.08 12.93 15.13
C MET A 311 -13.42 13.11 13.77
N THR A 312 -12.88 14.28 13.43
CA THR A 312 -12.13 14.49 12.17
C THR A 312 -10.61 14.33 12.32
N GLU A 313 -10.03 14.70 13.47
CA GLU A 313 -8.61 14.51 13.76
C GLU A 313 -8.30 13.22 14.52
N GLU A 314 -7.06 12.72 14.44
CA GLU A 314 -6.54 11.71 15.38
C GLU A 314 -6.46 12.33 16.79
N VAL A 315 -7.07 11.67 17.78
CA VAL A 315 -7.18 12.21 19.13
C VAL A 315 -5.83 12.20 19.80
N PHE A 316 -5.13 11.06 19.79
CA PHE A 316 -3.78 10.92 20.35
C PHE A 316 -3.66 11.46 21.79
N GLY A 317 -4.63 11.12 22.64
CA GLY A 317 -4.79 11.66 23.99
C GLY A 317 -5.96 11.00 24.72
N PRO A 318 -6.24 11.42 25.96
CA PRO A 318 -7.13 10.71 26.88
C PRO A 318 -8.60 11.09 26.67
N LEU A 319 -9.06 11.25 25.43
CA LEU A 319 -10.44 11.60 25.08
C LEU A 319 -11.07 10.46 24.28
N LEU A 320 -12.14 9.82 24.78
CA LEU A 320 -12.77 8.67 24.15
C LEU A 320 -14.20 9.01 23.68
N PRO A 321 -14.39 9.36 22.40
CA PRO A 321 -15.73 9.42 21.80
C PRO A 321 -16.36 8.02 21.66
N ILE A 322 -17.59 7.90 22.13
CA ILE A 322 -18.48 6.75 21.97
C ILE A 322 -19.57 7.15 20.98
N ILE A 323 -19.59 6.50 19.81
CA ILE A 323 -20.49 6.82 18.71
C ILE A 323 -21.54 5.72 18.58
N THR A 324 -22.83 6.09 18.64
CA THR A 324 -23.90 5.13 18.41
C THR A 324 -24.20 4.96 16.92
N VAL A 325 -24.39 3.72 16.46
CA VAL A 325 -24.60 3.43 15.02
C VAL A 325 -25.80 4.21 14.46
N ARG A 326 -26.87 4.41 15.25
CA ARG A 326 -28.04 5.20 14.84
C ARG A 326 -27.74 6.69 14.61
N ASN A 327 -26.69 7.24 15.21
CA ASN A 327 -26.24 8.62 14.95
C ASN A 327 -25.65 8.75 13.54
N ILE A 328 -24.96 7.71 13.06
CA ILE A 328 -24.33 7.64 11.73
C ILE A 328 -25.39 7.69 10.61
N GLU A 329 -26.62 7.19 10.84
CA GLU A 329 -27.74 7.38 9.90
C GLU A 329 -28.08 8.85 9.64
N THR A 330 -28.01 9.70 10.68
CA THR A 330 -28.51 11.08 10.64
C THR A 330 -27.69 11.92 9.66
N LEU A 331 -26.37 11.78 9.71
CA LEU A 331 -25.46 12.55 8.86
C LEU A 331 -25.51 12.13 7.39
N ARG A 332 -25.63 10.82 7.10
CA ARG A 332 -25.89 10.39 5.71
C ARG A 332 -27.17 11.02 5.13
N LYS A 333 -28.22 11.21 5.94
CA LYS A 333 -29.45 11.88 5.50
C LYS A 333 -29.20 13.37 5.24
N GLU A 334 -28.48 14.07 6.11
CA GLU A 334 -28.14 15.49 5.91
C GLU A 334 -27.26 15.72 4.68
N ASP A 335 -26.24 14.90 4.45
CA ASP A 335 -25.38 15.02 3.27
C ASP A 335 -26.16 14.79 1.97
N ILE A 336 -27.09 13.82 1.95
CA ILE A 336 -28.02 13.61 0.84
C ILE A 336 -28.93 14.84 0.66
N TYR A 337 -29.48 15.41 1.74
CA TYR A 337 -30.27 16.64 1.65
C TYR A 337 -29.46 17.84 1.14
N ARG A 338 -28.18 17.98 1.53
CA ARG A 338 -27.27 19.03 1.03
C ARG A 338 -26.92 18.82 -0.45
N LEU A 339 -26.68 17.58 -0.89
CA LEU A 339 -26.49 17.24 -2.31
C LEU A 339 -27.73 17.55 -3.16
N ILE A 340 -28.93 17.23 -2.66
CA ILE A 340 -30.20 17.53 -3.33
C ILE A 340 -30.46 19.05 -3.38
N SER A 341 -30.15 19.78 -2.31
CA SER A 341 -30.42 21.23 -2.23
C SER A 341 -29.36 22.12 -2.91
N SER A 342 -28.13 21.63 -3.11
CA SER A 342 -27.07 22.32 -3.86
C SER A 342 -27.13 22.07 -5.38
N SER A 343 -27.91 21.10 -5.85
CA SER A 343 -28.15 20.86 -7.27
C SER A 343 -29.36 21.67 -7.76
N SER A 344 -29.10 22.77 -8.48
CA SER A 344 -30.14 23.61 -9.09
C SER A 344 -30.97 22.91 -10.18
N SER A 345 -30.53 21.75 -10.66
CA SER A 345 -31.25 20.91 -11.64
C SER A 345 -32.12 19.81 -11.01
N LEU A 346 -32.11 19.63 -9.68
CA LEU A 346 -32.91 18.63 -8.96
C LEU A 346 -34.03 19.23 -8.09
N GLN A 347 -34.28 20.53 -8.20
CA GLN A 347 -35.38 21.23 -7.52
C GLN A 347 -36.72 20.96 -8.23
N GLY A 348 -37.14 19.69 -8.21
CA GLY A 348 -38.38 19.21 -8.80
C GLY A 348 -38.35 17.70 -9.07
N ALA A 349 -39.13 16.95 -8.30
CA ALA A 349 -39.51 15.55 -8.57
C ALA A 349 -38.37 14.52 -8.72
N VAL A 350 -37.78 14.10 -7.58
CA VAL A 350 -37.46 12.67 -7.39
C VAL A 350 -38.34 12.12 -6.27
N PRO A 351 -39.36 11.30 -6.57
CA PRO A 351 -40.21 10.70 -5.55
C PRO A 351 -39.38 9.83 -4.60
N PHE A 352 -39.52 10.03 -3.29
CA PHE A 352 -38.72 9.37 -2.24
C PHE A 352 -38.65 7.83 -2.36
N HIS A 353 -39.66 7.20 -2.98
CA HIS A 353 -39.70 5.75 -3.21
C HIS A 353 -38.70 5.25 -4.28
N LEU A 354 -38.33 6.08 -5.27
CA LEU A 354 -37.42 5.70 -6.37
C LEU A 354 -35.96 5.65 -5.93
N LEU A 355 -35.57 6.51 -4.98
CA LEU A 355 -34.24 6.53 -4.37
C LEU A 355 -33.93 5.25 -3.57
N LYS A 356 -34.96 4.51 -3.14
CA LYS A 356 -34.82 3.28 -2.37
C LYS A 356 -34.23 2.13 -3.20
N ASN A 357 -34.40 2.14 -4.52
CA ASN A 357 -33.92 1.10 -5.43
C ASN A 357 -32.54 1.36 -6.04
N GLN A 358 -31.84 2.45 -5.67
CA GLN A 358 -30.48 2.77 -6.13
C GLN A 358 -29.41 2.71 -5.02
N GLY A 359 -29.70 2.09 -3.87
CA GLY A 359 -28.70 1.85 -2.81
C GLY A 359 -28.21 3.10 -2.07
N LEU A 360 -28.91 4.23 -2.22
CA LEU A 360 -28.57 5.52 -1.58
C LEU A 360 -29.24 5.74 -0.21
N PHE A 361 -30.13 4.85 0.22
CA PHE A 361 -30.74 4.86 1.55
C PHE A 361 -30.54 3.51 2.26
N TRP A 362 -29.52 3.45 3.12
CA TRP A 362 -29.35 2.35 4.06
C TRP A 362 -30.00 2.73 5.40
N GLN A 363 -30.91 1.90 5.90
CA GLN A 363 -31.34 1.94 7.29
C GLN A 363 -30.34 1.12 8.12
N LEU A 364 -29.41 1.80 8.74
CA LEU A 364 -28.28 1.23 9.47
C LEU A 364 -28.66 1.07 10.95
N ASN A 365 -29.25 -0.08 11.28
CA ASN A 365 -29.78 -0.38 12.61
C ASN A 365 -28.93 -1.39 13.41
N ARG A 366 -27.77 -1.85 12.88
CA ARG A 366 -27.01 -2.95 13.48
C ARG A 366 -25.52 -2.66 13.54
N ILE A 367 -24.81 -3.32 14.45
CA ILE A 367 -23.38 -3.16 14.62
C ILE A 367 -22.54 -3.39 13.35
N GLU A 368 -22.99 -4.24 12.42
CA GLU A 368 -22.32 -4.46 11.12
C GLU A 368 -22.14 -3.17 10.30
N ASP A 369 -23.01 -2.18 10.49
CA ASP A 369 -23.02 -0.93 9.73
C ASP A 369 -21.82 -0.02 10.09
N GLY A 370 -21.14 -0.33 11.20
CA GLY A 370 -19.84 0.26 11.54
C GLY A 370 -18.74 -0.02 10.50
N ILE A 371 -18.86 -1.09 9.70
CA ILE A 371 -17.93 -1.41 8.62
C ILE A 371 -17.89 -0.29 7.58
N ASP A 372 -19.06 0.16 7.11
CA ASP A 372 -19.16 1.25 6.15
C ASP A 372 -18.60 2.56 6.71
N PHE A 373 -18.85 2.84 7.99
CA PHE A 373 -18.37 4.06 8.63
C PHE A 373 -16.84 4.08 8.75
N ILE A 374 -16.22 2.93 8.99
CA ILE A 374 -14.76 2.81 8.97
C ILE A 374 -14.25 2.99 7.53
N ASN A 375 -14.94 2.43 6.55
CA ASN A 375 -14.57 2.52 5.13
C ASN A 375 -14.74 3.92 4.52
N SER A 376 -15.60 4.78 5.07
CA SER A 376 -15.72 6.18 4.63
C SER A 376 -14.59 7.09 5.12
N ARG A 377 -13.65 6.55 5.92
CA ARG A 377 -12.56 7.28 6.57
C ARG A 377 -11.19 6.77 6.10
N PRO A 378 -10.10 7.56 6.28
CA PRO A 378 -8.75 7.10 5.99
C PRO A 378 -8.42 5.79 6.74
N LYS A 379 -7.81 4.84 6.03
CA LYS A 379 -7.49 3.50 6.53
C LYS A 379 -6.64 3.56 7.81
N PRO A 380 -7.11 3.01 8.96
CA PRO A 380 -6.43 3.14 10.23
C PRO A 380 -5.28 2.15 10.40
N LEU A 381 -4.38 2.43 11.34
CA LEU A 381 -3.27 1.55 11.70
C LEU A 381 -3.75 0.24 12.36
N ALA A 382 -4.86 0.28 13.07
CA ALA A 382 -5.55 -0.89 13.64
C ALA A 382 -7.07 -0.71 13.64
N ILE A 383 -7.79 -1.83 13.54
CA ILE A 383 -9.22 -1.96 13.83
C ILE A 383 -9.36 -2.94 14.99
N TYR A 384 -10.16 -2.58 15.98
CA TYR A 384 -10.51 -3.44 17.11
C TYR A 384 -11.98 -3.85 17.01
N ALA A 385 -12.29 -5.09 17.38
CA ALA A 385 -13.66 -5.59 17.33
C ALA A 385 -13.93 -6.56 18.49
N PHE A 386 -14.81 -6.16 19.40
CA PHE A 386 -15.26 -6.93 20.55
C PHE A 386 -16.60 -7.58 20.21
N THR A 387 -16.57 -8.84 19.81
CA THR A 387 -17.72 -9.60 19.26
C THR A 387 -17.52 -11.11 19.37
N LYS A 388 -18.63 -11.84 19.51
CA LYS A 388 -18.71 -13.31 19.34
C LYS A 388 -19.42 -13.73 18.05
N ASN A 389 -19.86 -12.78 17.22
CA ASN A 389 -20.56 -13.01 15.96
C ASN A 389 -19.54 -13.33 14.84
N GLU A 390 -19.42 -14.61 14.49
CA GLU A 390 -18.51 -15.08 13.42
C GLU A 390 -18.82 -14.49 12.03
N VAL A 391 -20.06 -14.07 11.76
CA VAL A 391 -20.40 -13.38 10.52
C VAL A 391 -19.79 -11.98 10.53
N LEU A 392 -20.01 -11.20 11.60
CA LEU A 392 -19.39 -9.89 11.77
C LEU A 392 -17.86 -9.96 11.71
N ARG A 393 -17.24 -10.96 12.36
CA ARG A 393 -15.78 -11.19 12.30
C ARG A 393 -15.28 -11.38 10.87
N LYS A 394 -15.95 -12.23 10.08
CA LYS A 394 -15.61 -12.46 8.67
C LYS A 394 -15.77 -11.18 7.86
N ARG A 395 -16.91 -10.50 7.99
CA ARG A 395 -17.21 -9.25 7.30
C ARG A 395 -16.18 -8.16 7.58
N ILE A 396 -15.81 -7.92 8.84
CA ILE A 396 -14.76 -6.95 9.19
C ILE A 396 -13.44 -7.27 8.46
N VAL A 397 -13.03 -8.54 8.41
CA VAL A 397 -11.78 -8.95 7.74
C VAL A 397 -11.87 -8.81 6.21
N SER A 398 -13.02 -9.09 5.59
CA SER A 398 -13.17 -9.05 4.13
C SER A 398 -13.56 -7.69 3.55
N GLU A 399 -14.25 -6.85 4.34
CA GLU A 399 -14.86 -5.59 3.88
C GLU A 399 -14.10 -4.35 4.34
N THR A 400 -13.21 -4.43 5.34
CA THR A 400 -12.39 -3.29 5.79
C THR A 400 -10.94 -3.39 5.36
N SER A 401 -10.20 -2.28 5.43
CA SER A 401 -8.78 -2.23 5.10
C SER A 401 -8.00 -1.40 6.13
N SER A 402 -7.05 -2.03 6.83
CA SER A 402 -6.27 -1.44 7.92
C SER A 402 -4.90 -2.11 8.06
N GLY A 403 -4.02 -1.54 8.89
CA GLY A 403 -2.75 -2.18 9.23
C GLY A 403 -2.89 -3.49 10.03
N SER A 404 -4.00 -3.68 10.74
CA SER A 404 -4.39 -4.95 11.39
C SER A 404 -5.81 -4.91 11.92
N VAL A 405 -6.46 -6.08 11.97
CA VAL A 405 -7.67 -6.31 12.78
C VAL A 405 -7.30 -7.14 14.01
N VAL A 406 -7.80 -6.76 15.19
CA VAL A 406 -7.67 -7.57 16.42
C VAL A 406 -9.05 -7.79 17.03
N PHE A 407 -9.37 -9.05 17.34
CA PHE A 407 -10.66 -9.45 17.90
C PHE A 407 -10.57 -9.66 19.42
N ASN A 408 -11.55 -9.12 20.14
CA ASN A 408 -11.75 -9.26 21.59
C ASN A 408 -10.57 -8.80 22.47
N ASP A 409 -9.60 -8.09 21.91
CA ASP A 409 -8.48 -7.47 22.62
C ASP A 409 -7.95 -6.26 21.82
N ALA A 410 -7.10 -5.43 22.44
CA ALA A 410 -6.52 -4.25 21.80
C ALA A 410 -5.06 -4.05 22.20
N ILE A 411 -4.27 -3.37 21.35
CA ILE A 411 -2.81 -3.18 21.45
C ILE A 411 -1.96 -4.48 21.43
N ILE A 412 -2.46 -5.63 21.90
CA ILE A 412 -1.70 -6.87 22.14
C ILE A 412 -0.90 -7.40 20.94
N ARG A 413 -1.31 -7.11 19.68
CA ARG A 413 -0.52 -7.39 18.46
C ARG A 413 0.92 -6.90 18.59
N PHE A 414 1.13 -5.74 19.22
CA PHE A 414 2.46 -5.15 19.41
C PHE A 414 3.39 -6.01 20.27
N ALA A 415 2.92 -7.03 20.99
CA ALA A 415 3.75 -7.99 21.72
C ALA A 415 4.14 -9.23 20.89
N VAL A 416 3.55 -9.45 19.71
CA VAL A 416 3.72 -10.69 18.92
C VAL A 416 4.70 -10.47 17.77
N ASP A 417 5.93 -10.93 17.92
CA ASP A 417 7.05 -10.69 16.99
C ASP A 417 6.95 -11.42 15.64
N THR A 418 6.09 -12.44 15.56
CA THR A 418 5.73 -13.17 14.34
C THR A 418 4.66 -12.48 13.49
N ILE A 419 4.06 -11.39 13.96
CA ILE A 419 3.08 -10.59 13.21
C ILE A 419 3.74 -9.27 12.76
N PRO A 420 3.62 -8.88 11.47
CA PRO A 420 4.16 -7.61 11.01
C PRO A 420 3.43 -6.44 11.65
N PHE A 421 4.19 -5.45 12.07
CA PHE A 421 3.67 -4.11 12.36
C PHE A 421 3.79 -3.28 11.07
N TRP A 422 2.66 -2.73 10.64
CA TRP A 422 2.57 -1.81 9.50
C TRP A 422 1.25 -1.03 9.51
N GLY A 423 1.20 0.04 8.71
CA GLY A 423 -0.01 0.71 8.24
C GLY A 423 -0.25 0.52 6.74
N ILE A 424 -1.34 1.08 6.24
CA ILE A 424 -1.73 1.07 4.82
C ILE A 424 -2.40 2.39 4.43
N GLY A 425 -1.95 3.00 3.33
CA GLY A 425 -2.45 4.32 2.90
C GLY A 425 -1.99 5.41 3.86
N GLU A 426 -2.91 6.24 4.36
CA GLU A 426 -2.60 7.34 5.28
C GLU A 426 -2.02 6.87 6.63
N SER A 427 -2.24 5.62 7.05
CA SER A 427 -1.63 5.06 8.26
C SER A 427 -0.20 4.51 8.07
N GLY A 428 0.29 4.40 6.83
CA GLY A 428 1.68 4.02 6.58
C GLY A 428 1.95 3.16 5.34
N MET A 429 3.22 2.80 5.18
CA MET A 429 3.72 1.86 4.17
C MET A 429 5.04 1.20 4.58
N GLY A 430 5.31 0.01 4.06
CA GLY A 430 6.40 -0.85 4.55
C GLY A 430 5.96 -1.62 5.80
N LYS A 431 6.84 -2.44 6.38
CA LYS A 431 6.53 -3.27 7.57
C LYS A 431 7.77 -3.48 8.43
N TYR A 432 7.59 -3.73 9.72
CA TYR A 432 8.67 -4.16 10.61
C TYR A 432 8.14 -5.15 11.66
N HIS A 433 8.93 -5.37 12.72
CA HIS A 433 8.72 -6.28 13.84
C HIS A 433 9.33 -7.67 13.59
N GLY A 434 10.02 -8.21 14.60
CA GLY A 434 10.73 -9.51 14.51
C GLY A 434 11.55 -9.65 13.23
N LYS A 435 11.29 -10.73 12.47
CA LYS A 435 11.91 -10.99 11.16
C LYS A 435 11.59 -9.92 10.11
N PHE A 436 10.41 -9.30 10.14
CA PHE A 436 10.05 -8.27 9.16
C PHE A 436 10.92 -7.01 9.27
N SER A 437 11.47 -6.71 10.46
CA SER A 437 12.50 -5.68 10.58
C SER A 437 13.76 -6.05 9.78
N PHE A 438 14.27 -7.27 9.92
CA PHE A 438 15.42 -7.77 9.14
C PHE A 438 15.13 -7.67 7.63
N ASP A 439 13.96 -8.16 7.20
CA ASP A 439 13.55 -8.18 5.79
C ASP A 439 13.47 -6.76 5.19
N THR A 440 13.00 -5.76 5.97
CA THR A 440 12.84 -4.36 5.53
C THR A 440 14.15 -3.59 5.39
N PHE A 441 15.22 -4.02 6.07
CA PHE A 441 16.57 -3.45 5.96
C PHE A 441 17.55 -4.35 5.16
N THR A 442 17.02 -5.34 4.42
CA THR A 442 17.81 -6.28 3.59
C THR A 442 17.37 -6.19 2.13
N HIS A 443 18.32 -6.18 1.20
CA HIS A 443 18.02 -6.30 -0.23
C HIS A 443 18.17 -7.76 -0.71
N TYR A 444 17.08 -8.38 -1.14
CA TYR A 444 17.07 -9.75 -1.66
C TYR A 444 17.67 -9.84 -3.07
N LYS A 445 19.00 -9.89 -3.15
CA LYS A 445 19.72 -10.06 -4.42
C LYS A 445 19.57 -11.49 -4.97
N ALA A 446 18.80 -11.63 -6.05
CA ALA A 446 18.77 -12.87 -6.83
C ALA A 446 20.14 -13.12 -7.50
N VAL A 447 20.64 -14.37 -7.42
CA VAL A 447 21.89 -14.80 -8.06
C VAL A 447 21.64 -16.12 -8.78
N VAL A 448 21.85 -16.13 -10.09
CA VAL A 448 21.73 -17.33 -10.94
C VAL A 448 23.11 -17.71 -11.46
N ARG A 449 23.51 -18.97 -11.25
CA ARG A 449 24.76 -19.53 -11.78
C ARG A 449 24.44 -20.62 -12.78
N ARG A 450 24.97 -20.51 -14.00
CA ARG A 450 24.85 -21.52 -15.07
C ARG A 450 26.23 -22.07 -15.43
N SER A 451 26.30 -23.33 -15.82
CA SER A 451 27.49 -23.95 -16.43
C SER A 451 27.57 -23.63 -17.92
N PHE A 452 28.78 -23.69 -18.50
CA PHE A 452 29.02 -23.56 -19.94
C PHE A 452 28.74 -24.86 -20.74
N LEU A 453 28.41 -25.97 -20.07
CA LEU A 453 28.28 -27.29 -20.71
C LEU A 453 27.10 -27.42 -21.69
N THR A 454 25.95 -26.78 -21.41
CA THR A 454 24.74 -26.92 -22.25
C THR A 454 23.95 -25.63 -22.32
N ASP A 455 23.40 -25.33 -23.52
CA ASP A 455 22.44 -24.25 -23.70
C ASP A 455 21.08 -24.73 -24.25
N PHE A 456 20.03 -23.97 -23.93
CA PHE A 456 18.70 -24.08 -24.53
C PHE A 456 18.76 -23.47 -25.93
N TRP A 457 19.47 -24.11 -26.85
CA TRP A 457 19.92 -23.56 -28.14
C TRP A 457 18.80 -22.93 -29.00
N TYR A 458 17.55 -23.36 -28.83
CA TYR A 458 16.39 -22.81 -29.52
C TYR A 458 15.98 -21.41 -29.03
N ARG A 459 16.54 -20.92 -27.92
CA ARG A 459 16.42 -19.52 -27.44
C ARG A 459 17.25 -18.51 -28.24
N PHE A 460 17.98 -18.94 -29.26
CA PHE A 460 18.84 -18.09 -30.07
C PHE A 460 18.35 -17.97 -31.52
N PRO A 461 18.58 -16.82 -32.20
CA PRO A 461 18.37 -16.68 -33.64
C PRO A 461 19.21 -17.67 -34.48
N PRO A 462 18.93 -17.81 -35.80
CA PRO A 462 17.75 -17.32 -36.49
C PRO A 462 16.49 -18.06 -36.03
N TRP A 463 15.35 -17.36 -36.05
CA TRP A 463 14.05 -17.90 -35.64
C TRP A 463 13.40 -18.69 -36.77
N ASN A 464 12.73 -19.79 -36.45
CA ASN A 464 11.96 -20.60 -37.38
C ASN A 464 10.81 -21.31 -36.65
N ASN A 465 9.89 -21.94 -37.39
CA ASN A 465 8.72 -22.61 -36.80
C ASN A 465 9.10 -23.71 -35.80
N HIS A 466 10.20 -24.43 -36.03
CA HIS A 466 10.68 -25.47 -35.12
C HIS A 466 11.14 -24.88 -33.77
N LYS A 467 11.92 -23.78 -33.77
CA LYS A 467 12.26 -23.05 -32.53
C LYS A 467 11.02 -22.42 -31.88
N MET A 468 10.05 -21.96 -32.67
CA MET A 468 8.78 -21.46 -32.12
C MET A 468 8.01 -22.56 -31.38
N GLU A 469 7.95 -23.78 -31.91
CA GLU A 469 7.34 -24.93 -31.23
C GLU A 469 8.10 -25.34 -29.97
N LEU A 470 9.44 -25.34 -30.01
CA LEU A 470 10.26 -25.58 -28.82
C LEU A 470 9.99 -24.52 -27.72
N LEU A 471 9.76 -23.26 -28.10
CA LEU A 471 9.41 -22.18 -27.17
C LEU A 471 7.95 -22.28 -26.68
N GLU A 472 6.98 -22.58 -27.54
CA GLU A 472 5.57 -22.78 -27.19
C GLU A 472 5.42 -23.93 -26.17
N ASP A 473 6.09 -25.05 -26.40
CA ASP A 473 6.07 -26.20 -25.49
C ASP A 473 6.82 -25.91 -24.18
N SER A 474 7.95 -25.18 -24.25
CA SER A 474 8.72 -24.79 -23.05
C SER A 474 7.96 -23.82 -22.16
N PHE A 475 7.28 -22.81 -22.73
CA PHE A 475 6.45 -21.87 -21.98
C PHE A 475 5.11 -22.48 -21.52
N GLY A 476 4.62 -23.49 -22.24
CA GLY A 476 3.49 -24.32 -21.82
C GLY A 476 3.82 -25.39 -20.77
N TYR A 477 5.10 -25.54 -20.40
CA TYR A 477 5.62 -26.63 -19.56
C TYR A 477 5.32 -28.05 -20.10
N ASP A 478 5.09 -28.19 -21.41
CA ASP A 478 4.86 -29.47 -22.10
C ASP A 478 6.21 -30.16 -22.38
N TYR A 479 6.84 -30.70 -21.32
CA TYR A 479 8.13 -31.39 -21.44
C TYR A 479 8.09 -32.60 -22.38
N PHE A 480 6.93 -33.26 -22.50
CA PHE A 480 6.75 -34.37 -23.44
C PHE A 480 6.64 -33.86 -24.87
N GLY A 481 5.86 -32.80 -25.12
CA GLY A 481 5.84 -32.08 -26.38
C GLY A 481 7.22 -31.61 -26.79
N LEU A 482 7.96 -30.96 -25.89
CA LEU A 482 9.32 -30.49 -26.11
C LEU A 482 10.24 -31.63 -26.55
N LEU A 483 10.17 -32.79 -25.89
CA LEU A 483 10.89 -34.00 -26.30
C LEU A 483 10.45 -34.49 -27.69
N LEU A 484 9.15 -34.51 -27.99
CA LEU A 484 8.64 -34.88 -29.31
C LEU A 484 9.07 -33.89 -30.40
N VAL A 485 9.20 -32.58 -30.12
CA VAL A 485 9.75 -31.62 -31.10
C VAL A 485 11.23 -31.87 -31.31
N ILE A 486 12.01 -32.07 -30.23
CA ILE A 486 13.45 -32.39 -30.30
C ILE A 486 13.70 -33.69 -31.11
N LEU A 487 12.86 -34.70 -30.95
CA LEU A 487 12.92 -35.97 -31.69
C LEU A 487 12.31 -35.88 -33.11
N GLY A 488 11.76 -34.74 -33.53
CA GLY A 488 11.09 -34.58 -34.82
C GLY A 488 9.73 -35.30 -34.96
N LEU A 489 9.18 -35.78 -33.85
CA LEU A 489 7.93 -36.54 -33.75
C LEU A 489 6.68 -35.66 -33.62
N LYS A 490 6.82 -34.39 -33.18
CA LYS A 490 5.74 -33.39 -33.17
C LYS A 490 5.80 -32.57 -34.47
N LYS A 491 4.71 -32.56 -35.25
CA LYS A 491 4.61 -31.76 -36.50
C LYS A 491 4.08 -30.36 -36.24
N SER A 492 4.61 -29.40 -37.00
CA SER A 492 4.21 -28.00 -36.93
C SER A 492 2.74 -27.76 -37.19
N ARG A 493 2.07 -27.15 -36.20
CA ARG A 493 0.65 -26.75 -36.31
C ARG A 493 0.42 -25.63 -37.33
N LYS A 494 1.43 -24.78 -37.57
CA LYS A 494 1.29 -23.57 -38.41
C LYS A 494 1.42 -23.86 -39.92
N ALA A 495 2.21 -24.85 -40.31
CA ALA A 495 2.38 -25.23 -41.73
C ALA A 495 1.09 -25.79 -42.38
N PHE A 496 0.15 -26.31 -41.59
CA PHE A 496 -1.01 -27.06 -42.12
C PHE A 496 -2.11 -26.18 -42.74
N HIS A 497 -2.17 -24.89 -42.41
CA HIS A 497 -3.29 -24.03 -42.83
C HIS A 497 -3.31 -23.72 -44.33
N VAL A 498 -2.14 -23.45 -44.94
CA VAL A 498 -2.06 -23.07 -46.37
C VAL A 498 -2.43 -24.26 -47.28
N LEU A 499 -1.82 -25.43 -47.06
CA LEU A 499 -2.09 -26.64 -47.84
C LEU A 499 -3.53 -27.16 -47.68
N ALA A 500 -4.15 -26.99 -46.51
CA ALA A 500 -5.55 -27.35 -46.29
C ALA A 500 -6.51 -26.43 -47.06
N VAL A 501 -6.23 -25.12 -47.10
CA VAL A 501 -6.99 -24.15 -47.91
C VAL A 501 -6.86 -24.47 -49.40
N ILE A 502 -5.64 -24.68 -49.90
CA ILE A 502 -5.39 -25.03 -51.32
C ILE A 502 -6.11 -26.32 -51.73
N ARG A 503 -6.04 -27.39 -50.91
CA ARG A 503 -6.76 -28.65 -51.19
C ARG A 503 -8.29 -28.49 -51.19
N ARG A 504 -8.82 -27.61 -50.32
CA ARG A 504 -10.26 -27.32 -50.26
C ARG A 504 -10.72 -26.50 -51.46
N TRP A 505 -9.88 -25.60 -51.97
CA TRP A 505 -10.07 -24.87 -53.23
C TRP A 505 -10.04 -25.79 -54.46
N TRP A 506 -9.04 -26.66 -54.58
CA TRP A 506 -8.93 -27.62 -55.69
C TRP A 506 -10.21 -28.44 -55.85
N LYS A 507 -10.74 -28.98 -54.75
CA LYS A 507 -11.97 -29.82 -54.76
C LYS A 507 -13.22 -29.11 -55.27
N SER A 508 -13.22 -27.78 -55.40
CA SER A 508 -14.33 -26.98 -55.94
C SER A 508 -14.15 -26.56 -57.41
N TYR A 509 -12.97 -26.75 -58.00
CA TYR A 509 -12.62 -26.27 -59.36
C TYR A 509 -11.91 -27.36 -60.19
N SER A 510 -12.35 -28.62 -60.07
CA SER A 510 -11.81 -29.73 -60.85
C SER A 510 -12.31 -29.74 -62.30
N ASN A 511 -11.73 -28.90 -63.16
CA ASN A 511 -11.72 -29.05 -64.62
C ASN A 511 -10.78 -28.02 -65.29
N ASN A 512 -9.46 -28.10 -65.05
CA ASN A 512 -8.43 -27.59 -65.98
C ASN A 512 -7.00 -28.06 -65.60
N LYS A 513 -6.04 -27.87 -66.51
CA LYS A 513 -4.75 -28.60 -66.55
C LYS A 513 -3.56 -27.91 -65.85
N ALA A 514 -2.74 -28.75 -65.21
CA ALA A 514 -1.34 -28.56 -64.81
C ALA A 514 -1.01 -27.48 -63.74
N VAL A 515 -0.24 -27.93 -62.74
CA VAL A 515 0.40 -27.09 -61.71
C VAL A 515 1.85 -27.55 -61.59
N ALA A 516 2.81 -26.62 -61.65
CA ALA A 516 4.18 -26.86 -61.25
C ALA A 516 4.36 -26.37 -59.81
N VAL A 517 4.84 -27.25 -58.93
CA VAL A 517 5.11 -26.94 -57.52
C VAL A 517 6.62 -26.98 -57.31
N THR A 518 7.19 -25.90 -56.79
CA THR A 518 8.55 -25.89 -56.25
C THR A 518 8.50 -25.65 -54.74
N GLU A 519 9.60 -25.87 -54.02
CA GLU A 519 9.62 -25.77 -52.55
C GLU A 519 9.33 -24.37 -51.98
N LYS A 520 9.21 -23.33 -52.83
CA LYS A 520 8.96 -21.94 -52.41
C LYS A 520 7.74 -21.28 -53.07
N GLU A 521 7.27 -21.79 -54.21
CA GLU A 521 6.22 -21.15 -55.02
C GLU A 521 5.28 -22.16 -55.68
N VAL A 522 4.00 -21.78 -55.81
CA VAL A 522 2.97 -22.56 -56.51
C VAL A 522 2.38 -21.71 -57.64
N VAL A 523 2.61 -22.12 -58.89
CA VAL A 523 2.05 -21.44 -60.07
C VAL A 523 0.84 -22.22 -60.57
N VAL A 524 -0.32 -21.57 -60.63
CA VAL A 524 -1.58 -22.17 -61.11
C VAL A 524 -2.05 -21.41 -62.35
N ILE A 525 -1.93 -22.06 -63.52
CA ILE A 525 -2.35 -21.48 -64.79
C ILE A 525 -3.82 -21.86 -65.04
N TYR A 526 -4.67 -20.89 -65.36
CA TYR A 526 -6.08 -21.15 -65.64
C TYR A 526 -6.49 -20.60 -67.02
N SER A 527 -6.95 -21.46 -67.91
CA SER A 527 -7.55 -21.05 -69.19
C SER A 527 -9.07 -21.12 -69.09
N SER A 528 -9.72 -19.97 -68.99
CA SER A 528 -11.18 -19.85 -69.10
C SER A 528 -11.53 -19.19 -70.42
N LYS A 529 -12.49 -19.75 -71.16
CA LYS A 529 -13.06 -19.11 -72.37
C LYS A 529 -14.15 -18.07 -72.06
N VAL A 530 -14.47 -17.85 -70.79
CA VAL A 530 -15.56 -16.95 -70.38
C VAL A 530 -15.07 -15.49 -70.40
N MET A 531 -15.86 -14.59 -71.00
CA MET A 531 -15.56 -13.16 -71.18
C MET A 531 -14.39 -12.78 -72.12
N GLY A 532 -13.97 -13.65 -73.04
CA GLY A 532 -13.05 -13.27 -74.13
C GLY A 532 -11.59 -13.00 -73.73
N VAL A 533 -11.24 -13.21 -72.46
CA VAL A 533 -9.86 -13.33 -71.99
C VAL A 533 -9.25 -14.58 -72.63
N LYS A 534 -8.05 -14.48 -73.23
CA LYS A 534 -7.43 -15.66 -73.89
C LYS A 534 -6.73 -16.58 -72.90
N GLU A 535 -5.98 -16.03 -71.95
CA GLU A 535 -5.25 -16.77 -70.91
C GLU A 535 -5.20 -15.96 -69.60
N MET A 536 -5.17 -16.65 -68.46
CA MET A 536 -5.09 -16.04 -67.14
C MET A 536 -4.04 -16.79 -66.29
N VAL A 537 -3.00 -16.09 -65.81
CA VAL A 537 -1.90 -16.70 -65.07
C VAL A 537 -1.92 -16.18 -63.63
N ALA A 538 -2.17 -17.08 -62.68
CA ALA A 538 -2.15 -16.77 -61.26
C ALA A 538 -0.89 -17.36 -60.62
N VAL A 539 -0.01 -16.48 -60.13
CA VAL A 539 1.21 -16.86 -59.41
C VAL A 539 0.94 -16.67 -57.91
N VAL A 540 0.96 -17.76 -57.15
CA VAL A 540 0.69 -17.72 -55.70
C VAL A 540 1.99 -17.97 -54.95
N THR A 541 2.62 -16.90 -54.47
CA THR A 541 3.81 -16.96 -53.62
C THR A 541 3.40 -17.13 -52.16
N CYS A 542 4.12 -17.96 -51.40
CA CYS A 542 3.63 -18.48 -50.11
C CYS A 542 3.81 -17.53 -48.90
N ASN A 543 4.31 -16.30 -49.09
CA ASN A 543 4.93 -15.52 -48.00
C ASN A 543 4.27 -14.16 -47.65
N SER A 544 3.14 -13.78 -48.24
CA SER A 544 2.37 -12.60 -47.80
C SER A 544 0.85 -12.84 -47.82
N THR A 545 0.09 -12.00 -47.13
CA THR A 545 -1.39 -12.04 -47.05
C THR A 545 -2.09 -11.44 -48.28
N GLU A 546 -1.40 -11.37 -49.40
CA GLU A 546 -1.80 -10.64 -50.61
C GLU A 546 -1.67 -11.57 -51.82
N MET A 547 -2.69 -11.61 -52.69
CA MET A 547 -2.61 -12.31 -53.97
C MET A 547 -2.41 -11.29 -55.10
N MET A 548 -1.58 -11.65 -56.08
CA MET A 548 -1.41 -10.88 -57.31
C MET A 548 -1.69 -11.79 -58.51
N ALA A 549 -2.50 -11.32 -59.45
CA ALA A 549 -2.81 -12.02 -60.68
C ALA A 549 -2.56 -11.10 -61.88
N VAL A 550 -1.90 -11.60 -62.92
CA VAL A 550 -1.68 -10.86 -64.16
C VAL A 550 -2.59 -11.43 -65.23
N VAL A 551 -3.39 -10.56 -65.85
CA VAL A 551 -4.43 -10.93 -66.80
C VAL A 551 -4.17 -10.25 -68.14
N THR A 552 -4.09 -11.02 -69.22
CA THR A 552 -3.88 -10.48 -70.57
C THR A 552 -5.22 -10.38 -71.31
N TYR A 553 -5.69 -9.15 -71.54
CA TYR A 553 -6.93 -8.89 -72.26
C TYR A 553 -6.65 -8.15 -73.57
N ASN A 554 -7.09 -8.70 -74.71
CA ASN A 554 -6.89 -8.14 -76.05
C ASN A 554 -5.48 -7.59 -76.30
N SER A 555 -4.46 -8.41 -76.03
CA SER A 555 -3.05 -8.13 -76.26
C SER A 555 -2.47 -6.95 -75.45
N LYS A 556 -3.08 -6.61 -74.30
CA LYS A 556 -2.49 -5.73 -73.28
C LYS A 556 -2.43 -6.45 -71.94
N GLU A 557 -1.29 -6.35 -71.26
CA GLU A 557 -1.10 -6.83 -69.89
C GLU A 557 -1.86 -5.91 -68.92
N VAL A 558 -2.70 -6.48 -68.06
CA VAL A 558 -3.39 -5.76 -66.98
C VAL A 558 -3.07 -6.47 -65.66
N ALA A 559 -2.50 -5.75 -64.71
CA ALA A 559 -2.23 -6.26 -63.36
C ALA A 559 -3.49 -6.13 -62.50
N VAL A 560 -3.92 -7.22 -61.87
CA VAL A 560 -5.05 -7.25 -60.93
C VAL A 560 -4.53 -7.71 -59.57
N VAL A 561 -4.52 -6.81 -58.59
CA VAL A 561 -4.11 -7.12 -57.23
C VAL A 561 -5.36 -7.49 -56.42
N MET A 562 -5.37 -8.69 -55.83
CA MET A 562 -6.45 -9.16 -54.95
C MET A 562 -5.94 -9.27 -53.52
N VAL A 563 -6.24 -8.26 -52.71
CA VAL A 563 -5.88 -8.24 -51.30
C VAL A 563 -6.97 -8.92 -50.48
N THR A 564 -6.67 -10.10 -49.92
CA THR A 564 -7.58 -10.80 -49.00
C THR A 564 -7.36 -10.32 -47.57
N CYS A 565 -8.28 -9.52 -47.05
CA CYS A 565 -8.27 -9.17 -45.63
C CYS A 565 -8.64 -10.38 -44.75
N LYS A 566 -8.20 -10.39 -43.48
CA LYS A 566 -8.50 -11.46 -42.49
C LYS A 566 -10.00 -11.66 -42.19
N CYS A 567 -10.87 -10.81 -42.74
CA CYS A 567 -12.30 -10.70 -42.44
C CYS A 567 -13.23 -11.38 -43.46
N ARG A 568 -12.77 -12.39 -44.22
CA ARG A 568 -13.56 -13.26 -45.14
C ARG A 568 -14.31 -12.60 -46.31
N GLU A 569 -14.28 -11.28 -46.47
CA GLU A 569 -14.73 -10.61 -47.70
C GLU A 569 -13.55 -10.39 -48.65
N VAL A 570 -13.78 -10.55 -49.96
CA VAL A 570 -12.77 -10.37 -51.02
C VAL A 570 -13.05 -9.07 -51.76
N ALA A 571 -12.11 -8.13 -51.72
CA ALA A 571 -12.15 -6.92 -52.54
C ALA A 571 -11.28 -7.13 -53.79
N VAL A 572 -11.85 -6.90 -54.98
CA VAL A 572 -11.14 -6.97 -56.26
C VAL A 572 -10.86 -5.54 -56.72
N VAL A 573 -9.58 -5.15 -56.75
CA VAL A 573 -9.16 -3.83 -57.25
C VAL A 573 -8.53 -4.01 -58.63
N MET A 574 -9.21 -3.52 -59.67
CA MET A 574 -8.68 -3.49 -61.04
C MET A 574 -7.92 -2.18 -61.28
N VAL A 575 -6.61 -2.28 -61.48
CA VAL A 575 -5.75 -1.15 -61.87
C VAL A 575 -5.34 -1.31 -63.33
N THR A 576 -5.87 -0.46 -64.21
CA THR A 576 -5.47 -0.45 -65.63
C THR A 576 -4.41 0.60 -65.88
N CYS A 577 -3.14 0.19 -66.01
CA CYS A 577 -2.05 1.08 -66.42
C CYS A 577 -1.67 0.85 -67.90
N LYS A 578 -1.46 1.93 -68.65
CA LYS A 578 -0.93 1.90 -70.04
C LYS A 578 0.57 2.22 -70.07
N CYS A 579 1.42 1.44 -69.39
CA CYS A 579 2.84 1.25 -69.75
C CYS A 579 3.53 0.23 -68.83
N ARG A 580 4.44 -0.57 -69.39
CA ARG A 580 5.09 -1.69 -68.70
C ARG A 580 6.10 -1.27 -67.62
N GLU A 581 6.68 -0.07 -67.75
CA GLU A 581 7.79 0.40 -66.89
C GLU A 581 7.36 1.09 -65.59
N VAL A 582 6.07 1.38 -65.40
CA VAL A 582 5.57 2.13 -64.23
C VAL A 582 5.33 1.22 -63.02
N VAL A 583 4.92 -0.03 -63.24
CA VAL A 583 4.44 -0.95 -62.20
C VAL A 583 5.54 -1.34 -61.20
N GLU A 584 6.81 -1.44 -61.64
CA GLU A 584 7.94 -1.73 -60.73
C GLU A 584 8.44 -0.50 -59.95
N ARG A 585 8.04 0.72 -60.34
CA ARG A 585 8.58 1.97 -59.78
C ARG A 585 7.62 2.69 -58.83
N GLU A 586 6.32 2.77 -59.16
CA GLU A 586 5.36 3.59 -58.38
C GLU A 586 4.82 2.89 -57.12
N MET A 587 4.84 1.56 -56.99
CA MET A 587 4.34 0.89 -55.78
C MET A 587 5.18 1.08 -54.49
N ARG A 588 6.11 2.04 -54.47
CA ARG A 588 6.76 2.51 -53.24
C ARG A 588 6.13 3.78 -52.64
N GLU A 589 5.33 4.54 -53.39
CA GLU A 589 4.74 5.80 -52.93
C GLU A 589 3.25 5.89 -53.31
N GLU A 590 2.40 6.07 -52.28
CA GLU A 590 0.96 6.39 -52.26
C GLU A 590 0.02 5.83 -53.37
N VAL A 591 -0.82 4.85 -53.01
CA VAL A 591 -1.97 4.42 -53.82
C VAL A 591 -3.26 5.13 -53.38
N ILE A 592 -3.88 5.85 -54.31
CA ILE A 592 -5.19 6.51 -54.12
C ILE A 592 -6.31 5.46 -54.18
N TYR A 593 -7.20 5.45 -53.18
CA TYR A 593 -8.32 4.51 -53.11
C TYR A 593 -9.53 4.99 -53.92
N SER A 594 -10.04 4.10 -54.79
CA SER A 594 -11.40 4.18 -55.35
C SER A 594 -12.07 2.82 -55.12
N SER A 595 -13.08 2.78 -54.25
CA SER A 595 -13.78 1.54 -53.89
C SER A 595 -15.00 1.31 -54.78
N MET A 596 -15.11 0.10 -55.31
CA MET A 596 -16.35 -0.38 -55.93
C MET A 596 -16.70 -1.74 -55.32
N VAL A 597 -17.73 -1.75 -54.47
CA VAL A 597 -18.17 -2.95 -53.77
C VAL A 597 -19.15 -3.71 -54.65
N VAL A 598 -18.78 -4.92 -55.07
CA VAL A 598 -19.68 -5.86 -55.75
C VAL A 598 -19.99 -7.00 -54.78
N LYS A 599 -21.26 -7.13 -54.37
CA LYS A 599 -21.73 -8.26 -53.55
C LYS A 599 -22.04 -9.47 -54.44
N GLY A 600 -21.56 -10.64 -54.03
CA GLY A 600 -21.78 -11.94 -54.66
C GLY A 600 -20.94 -13.02 -54.01
#